data_AF-A0A2V9G3T5-F1
#
_entry.id   AF-A0A2V9G3T5-F1
#
_cell.length_a   1.000
_cell.length_b   1.000
_cell.length_c   1.000
_cell.angle_alpha   90.00
_cell.angle_beta   90.00
_cell.angle_gamma   90.00
#
_symmetry.space_group_name_H-M   'P 1'
#
loop_
_entity.id
_entity.type
_entity.pdbx_description
1 polymer ?
#
loop_
_entity_poly.entity_id
_entity_poly.type
_entity_poly.pdbx_seq_one_letter_code
_entity_poly.pdbx_strand_id
1 'polypeptide(L)' 'MPNLIERSSSVKGELQPAEVHPTPEEIERRAFQLYLERGGALGHDVEDWLQAERELVKTYGKTSRAARAGTT' A
#
# COMPACT_ATOMS: atom_id res chain seq x y z
N MET A 1 18.72 -30.62 20.36
CA MET A 1 17.36 -30.63 19.75
C MET A 1 16.99 -29.19 19.44
N PRO A 2 16.58 -28.88 18.21
CA PRO A 2 16.51 -27.51 17.68
C PRO A 2 15.44 -26.67 18.38
N ASN A 3 15.80 -25.42 18.68
CA ASN A 3 14.90 -24.41 19.22
C ASN A 3 13.92 -23.99 18.12
N LEU A 4 12.65 -24.26 18.36
CA LEU A 4 11.53 -23.92 17.49
C LEU A 4 11.41 -22.40 17.51
N ILE A 5 12.02 -21.72 16.52
CA ILE A 5 11.80 -20.30 16.30
C ILE A 5 10.28 -20.12 16.18
N GLU A 6 9.72 -19.35 17.10
CA GLU A 6 8.31 -19.05 17.12
C GLU A 6 7.89 -18.62 15.73
N ARG A 7 6.90 -19.33 15.19
CA ARG A 7 6.01 -18.80 14.18
C ARG A 7 5.34 -17.59 14.82
N SER A 8 6.00 -16.44 14.76
CA SER A 8 5.45 -15.12 15.07
C SER A 8 4.34 -14.86 14.06
N SER A 9 3.22 -15.49 14.36
CA SER A 9 1.91 -15.18 13.85
C SER A 9 1.65 -13.72 14.20
N SER A 10 1.33 -12.94 13.17
CA SER A 10 0.60 -11.69 13.33
C SER A 10 1.36 -10.58 14.07
N VAL A 11 2.45 -10.07 13.47
CA VAL A 11 2.58 -8.61 13.46
C VAL A 11 1.46 -8.09 12.56
N LYS A 12 0.25 -7.93 13.13
CA LYS A 12 -0.73 -7.03 12.55
C LYS A 12 0.03 -5.75 12.30
N GLY A 13 0.10 -5.32 11.05
CA GLY A 13 0.64 -4.04 10.66
C GLY A 13 -0.14 -2.95 11.37
N GLU A 14 0.22 -2.70 12.62
CA GLU A 14 0.12 -1.43 13.30
C GLU A 14 1.16 -0.53 12.61
N LEU A 15 0.96 -0.29 11.32
CA LEU A 15 1.68 0.71 10.54
C LEU A 15 1.12 2.05 11.00
N GLN A 16 1.69 2.45 12.12
CA GLN A 16 1.74 3.78 12.70
C GLN A 16 1.57 4.85 11.59
N PRO A 17 0.54 5.71 11.63
CA PRO A 17 0.32 6.75 10.62
C PRO A 17 1.29 7.95 10.74
N ALA A 18 2.55 7.72 11.12
CA ALA A 18 3.46 8.77 11.57
C ALA A 18 4.61 9.11 10.60
N GLU A 19 4.73 8.42 9.46
CA GLU A 19 5.66 8.82 8.39
C GLU A 19 4.89 8.83 7.08
N VAL A 20 4.86 9.99 6.41
CA VAL A 20 3.91 10.35 5.33
C VAL A 20 4.29 9.69 3.99
N HIS A 21 4.59 8.39 4.02
CA HIS A 21 5.01 7.62 2.86
C HIS A 21 4.07 6.42 2.67
N PRO A 22 3.61 6.17 1.44
CA PRO A 22 2.77 5.03 1.17
C PRO A 22 3.53 3.73 1.40
N THR A 23 2.85 2.75 1.99
CA THR A 23 3.47 1.45 2.24
C THR A 23 3.59 0.67 0.94
N PRO A 24 4.61 -0.22 0.81
CA PRO A 24 4.79 -1.03 -0.39
C PRO A 24 3.57 -1.91 -0.72
N GLU A 25 2.84 -2.38 0.31
CA GLU A 25 1.59 -3.14 0.12
C GLU A 25 0.49 -2.30 -0.56
N GLU A 26 0.38 -1.02 -0.23
CA GLU A 26 -0.61 -0.16 -0.87
C GLU A 26 -0.23 0.16 -2.31
N ILE A 27 1.07 0.37 -2.56
CA ILE A 27 1.60 0.57 -3.91
C ILE A 27 1.31 -0.68 -4.75
N GLU A 28 1.56 -1.88 -4.22
CA GLU A 28 1.27 -3.15 -4.89
C GLU A 28 -0.22 -3.28 -5.23
N ARG A 29 -1.11 -3.03 -4.26
CA ARG A 29 -2.55 -3.09 -4.49
C ARG A 29 -2.99 -2.13 -5.58
N ARG A 30 -2.46 -0.90 -5.57
CA ARG A 30 -2.80 0.12 -6.57
C ARG A 30 -2.23 -0.22 -7.94
N ALA A 31 -1.02 -0.76 -8.02
CA ALA A 31 -0.39 -1.23 -9.25
C ALA A 31 -1.19 -2.38 -9.88
N PHE A 32 -1.65 -3.32 -9.06
CA PHE A 32 -2.49 -4.42 -9.52
C PHE A 32 -3.83 -3.94 -10.09
N GLN A 33 -4.44 -2.90 -9.49
CA GLN A 33 -5.63 -2.28 -10.07
C GLN A 33 -5.34 -1.67 -11.46
N LEU A 34 -4.23 -0.96 -11.63
CA LEU A 34 -3.83 -0.40 -12.92
C LEU A 34 -3.61 -1.49 -13.98
N TYR A 35 -2.96 -2.60 -13.59
CA TYR A 35 -2.80 -3.78 -14.43
C TYR A 35 -4.15 -4.34 -14.89
N LEU A 36 -5.13 -4.46 -13.99
CA LEU A 36 -6.49 -4.91 -14.33
C LEU A 36 -7.23 -3.91 -15.22
N GLU A 37 -7.14 -2.61 -14.95
CA GLU A 37 -7.75 -1.54 -15.76
C GLU A 37 -7.21 -1.54 -17.20
N ARG A 38 -5.94 -1.93 -17.39
CA ARG A 38 -5.30 -2.07 -18.70
C ARG A 38 -5.63 -3.39 -19.42
N GLY A 39 -6.40 -4.27 -18.80
CA GLY A 39 -6.76 -5.58 -19.36
C GLY A 39 -5.71 -6.67 -19.14
N GLY A 40 -4.84 -6.51 -18.14
CA GLY A 40 -3.90 -7.53 -17.72
C GLY A 40 -2.74 -7.76 -18.69
N ALA A 41 -2.29 -6.71 -19.36
CA ALA A 41 -1.16 -6.82 -20.26
C ALA A 41 0.16 -6.86 -19.46
N LEU A 42 1.03 -7.82 -19.79
CA LEU A 42 2.32 -8.02 -19.14
C LEU A 42 3.36 -7.01 -19.66
N GLY A 43 4.36 -6.67 -18.84
CA GLY A 43 5.49 -5.84 -19.25
C GLY A 43 5.37 -4.36 -18.91
N HIS A 44 4.28 -3.96 -18.26
CA HIS A 44 4.10 -2.61 -17.72
C HIS A 44 4.02 -2.62 -16.19
N ASP A 45 4.33 -3.75 -15.55
CA ASP A 45 4.26 -3.93 -14.10
C ASP A 45 5.08 -2.88 -13.35
N VAL A 46 6.25 -2.51 -13.90
CA VAL A 46 7.11 -1.44 -13.34
C VAL A 46 6.49 -0.06 -13.52
N GLU A 47 5.84 0.20 -14.65
CA GLU A 47 5.14 1.47 -14.91
C GLU A 47 3.90 1.61 -14.02
N ASP A 48 3.11 0.54 -13.88
CA ASP A 48 1.95 0.46 -13.02
C ASP A 48 2.36 0.65 -11.54
N TRP A 49 3.50 0.09 -11.13
CA TRP A 49 4.07 0.29 -9.80
C TRP A 49 4.53 1.74 -9.55
N LEU A 50 5.28 2.35 -10.48
CA LEU A 50 5.70 3.75 -10.39
C LEU A 50 4.51 4.73 -10.42
N GLN A 51 3.48 4.40 -11.19
CA GLN A 51 2.23 5.16 -11.24
C GLN A 51 1.46 5.06 -9.93
N ALA A 52 1.37 3.87 -9.36
CA ALA A 52 0.76 3.63 -8.06
C ALA A 52 1.44 4.41 -6.94
N GLU A 53 2.78 4.39 -6.87
CA GLU A 53 3.54 5.13 -5.87
C GLU A 53 3.26 6.63 -5.98
N ARG A 54 3.33 7.19 -7.19
CA ARG A 54 3.05 8.61 -7.43
C ARG A 54 1.63 9.03 -7.04
N GLU A 55 0.63 8.20 -7.33
CA GLU A 55 -0.75 8.47 -6.95
C GLU A 55 -0.94 8.40 -5.43
N LEU A 56 -0.35 7.39 -4.78
CA LEU A 56 -0.43 7.26 -3.33
C LEU A 56 0.28 8.40 -2.62
N VAL A 57 1.50 8.79 -3.01
CA VAL A 57 2.21 9.95 -2.45
C VAL A 57 1.35 11.23 -2.48
N LYS A 58 0.62 11.48 -3.58
CA LYS A 58 -0.31 12.62 -3.67
C LYS A 58 -1.49 12.51 -2.71
N THR A 59 -2.05 11.32 -2.55
CA THR A 59 -3.19 11.08 -1.66
C THR A 59 -2.80 11.10 -0.19
N TYR A 60 -1.59 10.64 0.16
CA TYR A 60 -1.06 10.62 1.51
C TYR A 60 -0.85 12.03 2.09
N GLY A 61 -0.45 13.00 1.25
CA GLY A 61 -0.45 14.42 1.62
C GLY A 61 -1.85 15.02 1.84
N LYS A 62 -2.91 14.34 1.36
CA LYS A 62 -4.31 14.80 1.41
C LYS A 62 -5.17 14.02 2.42
N THR A 63 -4.77 12.79 2.76
CA THR A 63 -5.48 11.88 3.67
C THR A 63 -5.33 12.29 5.14
N SER A 64 -4.24 12.97 5.49
CA SER A 64 -4.06 13.63 6.79
C SER A 64 -5.13 14.69 7.10
N ARG A 65 -5.91 15.11 6.10
CA ARG A 65 -6.99 16.10 6.23
C ARG A 65 -8.40 15.52 6.10
N ALA A 66 -8.56 14.25 5.71
CA ALA A 66 -9.87 13.65 5.42
C ALA A 66 -10.38 12.67 6.49
N ALA A 67 -9.51 12.14 7.35
CA ALA A 67 -9.88 11.18 8.40
C ALA A 67 -10.70 11.78 9.58
N ARG A 68 -11.21 13.01 9.47
CA ARG A 68 -12.09 13.65 10.48
C ARG A 68 -13.46 14.09 9.97
N ALA A 69 -13.88 13.70 8.77
CA ALA A 69 -15.20 14.06 8.24
C ALA A 69 -16.02 12.81 7.92
N GLY A 70 -16.59 12.19 8.95
CA GLY A 70 -17.44 11.01 8.80
C GLY A 70 -18.08 10.54 10.10
N THR A 71 -18.52 11.47 10.96
CA THR A 71 -19.36 11.17 12.12
C THR A 71 -20.45 12.23 12.20
N THR A 72 -21.53 12.06 11.44
CA THR A 72 -22.86 12.68 11.64
C THR A 72 -23.83 12.01 10.66
#